data_AF-S7KKX9-F1
#
_entry.id   AF-S7KKX9-F1
#
_cell.length_a   1.000
_cell.length_b   1.000
_cell.length_c   1.000
_cell.angle_alpha   90.00
_cell.angle_beta   90.00
_cell.angle_gamma   90.00
#
_symmetry.space_group_name_H-M   'P 1'
#
loop_
_entity.id
_entity.type
_entity.pdbx_description
1 polymer ?
#
loop_
_entity_poly.entity_id
_entity_poly.type
_entity_poly.pdbx_seq_one_letter_code
_entity_poly.pdbx_strand_id
1 'polypeptide(L)'
;MQLVSIRFAKITALASSVLFLVFGCLLSTSCGIIAAISIFVMFVYPYTKRYSYVSHWILGLVYYLAIIMNFSALSTEQLSFRLFLVASLWGITSALIIAANDIIYAIDDINFDVQEGLYSIPARFGKNIAITVATVSLSLSLISYLSIGWLACLGIPFYLSSIFPIFSIFSTIHKYHSVRKEDAYSCFFWSNIRIALSFLSSMIIIAASNYFF
;
A
#
# COMPACT_ATOMS: atom_id res chain seq x y z
N MET A 1 -12.66 4.38 -30.20
CA MET A 1 -12.55 5.80 -29.76
C MET A 1 -11.58 5.86 -28.59
N GLN A 2 -10.50 6.63 -28.67
CA GLN A 2 -9.74 6.99 -27.46
C GLN A 2 -10.58 8.02 -26.69
N LEU A 3 -11.11 7.64 -25.54
CA LEU A 3 -11.89 8.52 -24.66
C LEU A 3 -11.04 9.69 -24.13
N VAL A 4 -9.70 9.55 -24.11
CA VAL A 4 -8.75 10.54 -23.60
C VAL A 4 -7.51 10.60 -24.49
N SER A 5 -7.01 11.81 -24.78
CA SER A 5 -5.79 11.99 -25.59
C SER A 5 -4.50 11.78 -24.78
N ILE A 6 -3.45 11.28 -25.43
CA ILE A 6 -2.13 11.11 -24.80
C ILE A 6 -1.56 12.45 -24.30
N ARG A 7 -1.82 13.54 -25.03
CA ARG A 7 -1.39 14.89 -24.62
C ARG A 7 -2.03 15.28 -23.30
N PHE A 8 -3.34 15.06 -23.15
CA PHE A 8 -4.06 15.31 -21.91
C PHE A 8 -3.47 14.49 -20.75
N ALA A 9 -3.27 13.18 -20.93
CA ALA A 9 -2.69 12.32 -19.91
C ALA A 9 -1.29 12.79 -19.45
N LYS A 10 -0.42 13.17 -20.40
CA LYS A 10 0.92 13.70 -20.08
C LYS A 10 0.88 15.02 -19.32
N ILE A 11 0.01 15.94 -19.73
CA ILE A 11 -0.15 17.25 -19.07
C ILE A 11 -0.66 17.04 -17.65
N THR A 12 -1.68 16.20 -17.46
CA THR A 12 -2.24 15.90 -16.13
C THR A 12 -1.21 15.25 -15.22
N ALA A 13 -0.45 14.26 -15.72
CA ALA A 13 0.61 13.63 -14.93
C ALA A 13 1.69 14.65 -14.51
N LEU A 14 2.18 15.46 -15.45
CA LEU A 14 3.18 16.48 -15.16
C LEU A 14 2.66 17.54 -14.17
N ALA A 15 1.45 18.05 -14.39
CA ALA A 15 0.83 19.04 -13.51
C ALA A 15 0.65 18.49 -12.09
N SER A 16 0.14 17.27 -11.94
CA SER A 16 -0.01 16.61 -10.64
C SER A 16 1.33 16.37 -9.95
N SER A 17 2.37 15.95 -10.69
CA SER A 17 3.72 15.76 -10.12
C SER A 17 4.33 17.09 -9.65
N VAL A 18 4.18 18.16 -10.43
CA VAL A 18 4.66 19.50 -10.05
C VAL A 18 3.92 20.01 -8.83
N LEU A 19 2.59 19.92 -8.81
CA LEU A 19 1.78 20.34 -7.66
C LEU A 19 2.13 19.55 -6.40
N PHE A 20 2.30 18.23 -6.52
CA PHE A 20 2.69 17.38 -5.40
C PHE A 20 4.07 17.77 -4.85
N LEU A 21 5.05 18.03 -5.71
CA LEU A 21 6.38 18.48 -5.28
C LEU A 21 6.34 19.86 -4.61
N VAL A 22 5.60 20.81 -5.20
CA VAL A 22 5.43 22.16 -4.64
C VAL A 22 4.80 22.09 -3.25
N PHE A 23 3.68 21.37 -3.10
CA PHE A 23 3.04 21.23 -1.79
C PHE A 23 3.93 20.48 -0.78
N GLY A 24 4.70 19.48 -1.22
CA GLY A 24 5.69 18.82 -0.38
C GLY A 24 6.73 19.80 0.16
N CYS A 25 7.30 20.65 -0.70
CA CYS A 25 8.28 21.67 -0.30
C CYS A 25 7.68 22.77 0.60
N LEU A 26 6.41 23.11 0.41
CA LEU A 26 5.70 24.09 1.26
C LEU A 26 5.45 23.55 2.67
N LEU A 27 5.32 22.23 2.83
CA LEU A 27 5.15 21.59 4.13
C LEU A 27 6.48 21.54 4.91
N SER A 28 7.52 20.98 4.30
CA SER A 28 8.87 20.93 4.87
C SER A 28 9.90 20.46 3.84
N THR A 29 11.18 20.71 4.09
CA THR A 29 12.27 20.18 3.26
C THR A 29 12.22 18.66 3.15
N SER A 30 11.94 17.96 4.26
CA SER A 30 11.81 16.49 4.28
C SER A 30 10.66 16.01 3.39
N CYS A 31 9.49 16.65 3.47
CA CYS A 31 8.35 16.33 2.62
C CYS A 31 8.65 16.57 1.13
N GLY A 32 9.35 17.66 0.79
CA GLY A 32 9.82 17.92 -0.57
C GLY A 32 10.75 16.83 -1.11
N ILE A 33 11.71 16.37 -0.29
CA ILE A 33 12.61 15.26 -0.66
C ILE A 33 11.83 13.97 -0.88
N ILE A 34 10.93 13.60 0.05
CA ILE A 34 10.12 12.39 -0.08
C ILE A 34 9.20 12.51 -1.31
N ALA A 35 8.66 13.69 -1.61
CA ALA A 35 7.84 13.91 -2.81
C ALA A 35 8.62 13.67 -4.09
N ALA A 36 9.85 14.18 -4.19
CA ALA A 36 10.73 13.93 -5.33
C ALA A 36 11.04 12.43 -5.50
N ILE A 37 11.35 11.73 -4.40
CA ILE A 37 11.58 10.28 -4.40
C ILE A 37 10.32 9.54 -4.85
N SER A 38 9.15 9.88 -4.31
CA SER A 38 7.87 9.25 -4.67
C SER A 38 7.53 9.44 -6.14
N ILE A 39 7.73 10.64 -6.70
CA ILE A 39 7.53 10.90 -8.14
C ILE A 39 8.45 10.01 -8.97
N PHE A 40 9.72 9.91 -8.59
CA PHE A 40 10.68 9.04 -9.28
C PHE A 40 10.24 7.58 -9.23
N VAL A 41 9.85 7.06 -8.06
CA VAL A 41 9.37 5.67 -7.91
C VAL A 41 8.10 5.45 -8.73
N MET A 42 7.13 6.38 -8.69
CA MET A 42 5.90 6.28 -9.51
C MET A 42 6.18 6.33 -11.00
N PHE A 43 7.19 7.08 -11.45
CA PHE A 43 7.60 7.10 -12.85
C PHE A 43 8.23 5.76 -13.26
N VAL A 44 9.06 5.18 -12.39
CA VAL A 44 9.77 3.91 -12.68
C VAL A 44 8.84 2.70 -12.59
N TYR A 45 7.87 2.69 -11.65
CA TYR A 45 7.04 1.53 -11.33
C TYR A 45 6.44 0.82 -12.56
N PRO A 46 5.81 1.50 -13.54
CA PRO A 46 5.16 0.82 -14.67
C PRO A 46 6.15 0.07 -15.56
N TYR A 47 7.41 0.51 -15.60
CA TYR A 47 8.47 -0.11 -16.39
C TYR A 47 9.06 -1.35 -15.71
N THR A 48 8.92 -1.47 -14.39
CA THR A 48 9.55 -2.57 -13.62
C THR A 48 9.01 -3.93 -14.03
N LYS A 49 7.73 -4.00 -14.40
CA LYS A 49 7.06 -5.21 -14.91
C LYS A 49 7.70 -5.74 -16.20
N ARG A 50 8.54 -4.97 -16.90
CA ARG A 50 9.27 -5.45 -18.10
C ARG A 50 10.56 -6.21 -17.77
N TYR A 51 11.03 -6.12 -16.53
CA TYR A 51 12.33 -6.62 -16.14
C TYR A 51 12.29 -7.52 -14.89
N SER A 52 11.26 -7.40 -14.05
CA SER A 52 11.21 -8.14 -12.78
C SER A 52 9.79 -8.30 -12.24
N TYR A 53 9.57 -9.38 -11.47
CA TYR A 53 8.31 -9.68 -10.77
C TYR A 53 8.09 -8.81 -9.53
N VAL A 54 9.05 -7.94 -9.19
CA VAL A 54 9.00 -7.11 -7.98
C VAL A 54 8.07 -5.89 -8.11
N SER A 55 7.44 -5.69 -9.27
CA SER A 55 6.58 -4.52 -9.56
C SER A 55 5.50 -4.30 -8.50
N HIS A 56 4.95 -5.38 -7.95
CA HIS A 56 3.94 -5.35 -6.89
C HIS A 56 4.45 -4.67 -5.61
N TRP A 57 5.70 -4.94 -5.21
CA TRP A 57 6.31 -4.33 -4.03
C TRP A 57 6.86 -2.93 -4.32
N ILE A 58 7.20 -2.62 -5.57
CA ILE A 58 7.55 -1.24 -5.96
C ILE A 58 6.29 -0.36 -5.89
N LEU A 59 5.13 -0.87 -6.30
CA LEU A 59 3.86 -0.20 -6.05
C LEU A 59 3.62 -0.05 -4.53
N GLY A 60 3.85 -1.10 -3.74
CA GLY A 60 3.79 -1.03 -2.28
C GLY A 60 4.73 0.05 -1.69
N LEU A 61 5.94 0.23 -2.24
CA LEU A 61 6.90 1.24 -1.81
C LEU A 61 6.36 2.67 -1.98
N VAL A 62 5.55 2.93 -3.01
CA VAL A 62 4.88 4.24 -3.16
C VAL A 62 3.99 4.54 -1.95
N TYR A 63 3.25 3.53 -1.47
CA TYR A 63 2.38 3.67 -0.30
C TYR A 63 3.17 3.74 1.00
N TYR A 64 4.29 3.02 1.12
CA TYR A 64 5.23 3.20 2.22
C TYR A 64 5.69 4.66 2.33
N LEU A 65 6.14 5.24 1.22
CA LEU A 65 6.61 6.63 1.18
C LEU A 65 5.50 7.63 1.52
N ALA A 66 4.25 7.36 1.11
CA ALA A 66 3.11 8.18 1.49
C ALA A 66 2.90 8.23 3.02
N ILE A 67 3.07 7.10 3.72
CA ILE A 67 2.99 7.07 5.19
C ILE A 67 4.17 7.81 5.83
N ILE A 68 5.40 7.59 5.36
CA ILE A 68 6.58 8.32 5.88
C ILE A 68 6.41 9.83 5.69
N MET A 69 5.88 10.25 4.54
CA MET A 69 5.57 11.65 4.28
C MET A 69 4.54 12.20 5.25
N ASN A 70 3.48 11.46 5.56
CA ASN A 70 2.44 11.88 6.51
C ASN A 70 3.03 12.14 7.91
N PHE A 71 3.85 11.23 8.42
CA PHE A 71 4.54 11.44 9.70
C PHE A 71 5.52 12.62 9.66
N SER A 72 6.23 12.80 8.54
CA SER A 72 7.14 13.93 8.34
C SER A 72 6.39 15.27 8.27
N ALA A 73 5.20 15.29 7.69
CA ALA A 73 4.36 16.49 7.55
C ALA A 73 3.81 16.99 8.89
N LEU A 74 3.55 16.08 9.82
CA LEU A 74 3.01 16.39 11.15
C LEU A 74 4.11 16.69 12.19
N SER A 75 5.37 16.44 11.85
CA SER A 75 6.51 16.68 12.74
C SER A 75 7.06 18.09 12.53
N THR A 76 7.23 18.86 13.61
CA THR A 76 7.84 20.21 13.57
C THR A 76 9.36 20.16 13.38
N GLU A 77 9.98 19.02 13.73
CA GLU A 77 11.41 18.75 13.59
C GLU A 77 11.63 17.45 12.80
N GLN A 78 12.88 17.09 12.57
CA GLN A 78 13.23 15.80 11.96
C GLN A 78 12.69 14.64 12.81
N LEU A 79 12.15 13.62 12.14
CA LEU A 79 11.61 12.42 12.79
C LEU A 79 12.65 11.81 13.74
N SER A 80 12.30 11.71 15.03
CA SER A 80 13.09 10.92 15.96
C SER A 80 13.16 9.47 15.47
N PHE A 81 14.24 8.76 15.80
CA PHE A 81 14.42 7.37 15.35
C PHE A 81 13.22 6.49 15.73
N ARG A 82 12.67 6.66 16.94
CA ARG A 82 11.48 5.93 17.39
C ARG A 82 10.24 6.24 16.54
N LEU A 83 9.99 7.51 16.24
CA LEU A 83 8.83 7.90 15.43
C LEU A 83 8.99 7.46 13.98
N PHE A 84 10.21 7.50 13.44
CA PHE A 84 10.53 6.94 12.13
C PHE A 84 10.25 5.43 12.07
N LEU A 85 10.59 4.65 13.11
CA LEU A 85 10.27 3.22 13.16
C LEU A 85 8.76 2.96 13.22
N VAL A 86 8.01 3.75 14.00
CA VAL A 86 6.54 3.68 14.03
C VAL A 86 5.94 3.97 12.66
N ALA A 87 6.40 5.04 12.01
CA ALA A 87 5.99 5.41 10.65
C ALA A 87 6.35 4.31 9.63
N SER A 88 7.52 3.71 9.78
CA SER A 88 8.00 2.62 8.92
C SER A 88 7.14 1.36 9.07
N LEU A 89 6.74 0.98 10.28
CA LEU A 89 5.85 -0.16 10.50
C LEU A 89 4.47 0.09 9.87
N TRP A 90 3.90 1.29 10.03
CA TRP A 90 2.68 1.68 9.32
C TRP A 90 2.85 1.62 7.79
N GLY A 91 3.99 2.12 7.30
CA GLY A 91 4.33 2.09 5.88
C GLY A 91 4.47 0.68 5.34
N ILE A 92 5.13 -0.22 6.07
CA ILE A 92 5.32 -1.63 5.71
C ILE A 92 3.97 -2.35 5.69
N THR A 93 3.12 -2.10 6.69
CA THR A 93 1.75 -2.60 6.71
C THR A 93 1.01 -2.21 5.44
N SER A 94 1.01 -0.91 5.09
CA SER A 94 0.35 -0.43 3.88
C SER A 94 0.95 -1.03 2.61
N ALA A 95 2.28 -1.03 2.48
CA ALA A 95 2.99 -1.54 1.32
C ALA A 95 2.69 -3.01 1.03
N LEU A 96 2.68 -3.85 2.07
CA LEU A 96 2.41 -5.27 1.95
C LEU A 96 0.94 -5.57 1.63
N ILE A 97 0.00 -4.79 2.16
CA ILE A 97 -1.43 -4.89 1.80
C ILE A 97 -1.62 -4.57 0.33
N ILE A 98 -1.01 -3.48 -0.16
CA ILE A 98 -1.13 -3.08 -1.56
C ILE A 98 -0.47 -4.11 -2.47
N ALA A 99 0.74 -4.57 -2.15
CA ALA A 99 1.42 -5.61 -2.92
C ALA A 99 0.60 -6.92 -2.98
N ALA A 100 0.04 -7.37 -1.85
CA ALA A 100 -0.79 -8.57 -1.81
C ALA A 100 -2.02 -8.47 -2.72
N ASN A 101 -2.73 -7.35 -2.64
CA ASN A 101 -3.92 -7.12 -3.45
C ASN A 101 -3.56 -6.98 -4.93
N ASP A 102 -2.48 -6.28 -5.28
CA ASP A 102 -2.00 -6.13 -6.66
C ASP A 102 -1.60 -7.48 -7.29
N ILE A 103 -1.00 -8.39 -6.50
CA ILE A 103 -0.72 -9.76 -6.93
C ILE A 103 -2.01 -10.53 -7.26
N ILE A 104 -3.06 -10.38 -6.45
CA ILE A 104 -4.36 -11.03 -6.70
C ILE A 104 -5.02 -10.42 -7.93
N TYR A 105 -4.96 -9.10 -8.10
CA TYR A 105 -5.47 -8.43 -9.28
C TYR A 105 -4.81 -8.95 -10.57
N ALA A 106 -3.49 -9.13 -10.55
CA ALA A 106 -2.72 -9.63 -11.69
C ALA A 106 -3.06 -11.10 -12.08
N ILE A 107 -3.87 -11.83 -11.31
CA ILE A 107 -4.37 -13.15 -11.72
C ILE A 107 -5.26 -13.03 -12.96
N ASP A 108 -6.01 -11.94 -13.08
CA ASP A 108 -6.86 -11.71 -14.26
C ASP A 108 -5.99 -11.46 -15.52
N ASP A 109 -4.88 -10.75 -15.33
CA ASP A 109 -3.95 -10.35 -16.39
C ASP A 109 -3.01 -11.47 -16.85
N ILE A 110 -3.05 -12.69 -16.28
CA ILE A 110 -2.10 -13.78 -16.59
C ILE A 110 -1.92 -13.98 -18.11
N ASN A 111 -3.01 -14.05 -18.87
CA ASN A 111 -2.92 -14.37 -20.30
C ASN A 111 -2.23 -13.24 -21.07
N PHE A 112 -2.56 -12.00 -20.72
CA PHE A 112 -1.98 -10.81 -21.35
C PHE A 112 -0.50 -10.68 -20.99
N ASP A 113 -0.16 -10.82 -19.70
CA ASP A 113 1.22 -10.74 -19.22
C ASP A 113 2.11 -11.81 -19.87
N VAL A 114 1.60 -13.03 -20.06
CA VAL A 114 2.35 -14.10 -20.75
C VAL A 114 2.53 -13.77 -22.23
N GLN A 115 1.50 -13.26 -22.91
CA GLN A 115 1.56 -12.92 -24.34
C GLN A 115 2.54 -11.76 -24.62
N GLU A 116 2.54 -10.75 -23.76
CA GLU A 116 3.40 -9.56 -23.87
C GLU A 116 4.80 -9.76 -23.26
N GLY A 117 5.09 -10.94 -22.69
CA GLY A 117 6.37 -11.23 -22.04
C GLY A 117 6.64 -10.39 -20.79
N LEU A 118 5.59 -10.00 -20.07
CA LEU A 118 5.68 -9.21 -18.84
C LEU A 118 5.92 -10.11 -17.61
N TYR A 119 6.61 -9.52 -16.63
CA TYR A 119 7.02 -10.16 -15.39
C TYR A 119 6.01 -9.83 -14.28
N SER A 120 5.05 -10.73 -14.04
CA SER A 120 4.23 -10.73 -12.82
C SER A 120 4.30 -12.07 -12.10
N ILE A 121 4.08 -12.05 -10.79
CA ILE A 121 4.07 -13.27 -9.96
C ILE A 121 3.09 -14.32 -10.52
N PRO A 122 1.81 -14.01 -10.79
CA PRO A 122 0.86 -15.00 -11.29
C PRO A 122 1.18 -15.47 -12.72
N ALA A 123 1.72 -14.61 -13.60
CA ALA A 123 2.11 -15.02 -14.96
C ALA A 123 3.27 -16.01 -14.96
N ARG A 124 4.24 -15.84 -14.04
CA ARG A 124 5.43 -16.70 -13.97
C ARG A 124 5.22 -17.97 -13.16
N PHE A 125 4.58 -17.85 -12.01
CA PHE A 125 4.49 -18.92 -11.00
C PHE A 125 3.09 -19.52 -10.89
N GLY A 126 2.13 -18.97 -11.64
CA GLY A 126 0.74 -19.40 -11.61
C GLY A 126 -0.04 -18.87 -10.41
N LYS A 127 -1.35 -19.08 -10.48
CA LYS A 127 -2.34 -18.59 -9.52
C LYS A 127 -2.08 -19.06 -8.08
N ASN A 128 -1.72 -20.32 -7.87
CA ASN A 128 -1.58 -20.87 -6.52
C ASN A 128 -0.42 -20.22 -5.76
N ILE A 129 0.73 -20.02 -6.43
CA ILE A 129 1.87 -19.32 -5.83
C ILE A 129 1.53 -17.85 -5.60
N ALA A 130 0.81 -17.20 -6.52
CA ALA A 130 0.34 -15.83 -6.32
C ALA A 130 -0.53 -15.68 -5.04
N ILE A 131 -1.46 -16.60 -4.81
CA ILE A 131 -2.28 -16.63 -3.59
C ILE A 131 -1.40 -16.81 -2.36
N THR A 132 -0.43 -17.73 -2.37
CA THR A 132 0.48 -17.93 -1.24
C THR A 132 1.30 -16.67 -0.93
N VAL A 133 1.88 -16.03 -1.94
CA VAL A 133 2.68 -14.80 -1.77
C VAL A 133 1.81 -13.65 -1.25
N ALA A 134 0.59 -13.51 -1.74
CA ALA A 134 -0.37 -12.52 -1.25
C ALA A 134 -0.75 -12.78 0.21
N THR A 135 -1.02 -14.03 0.59
CA THR A 135 -1.33 -14.44 1.97
C THR A 135 -0.17 -14.18 2.93
N VAL A 136 1.08 -14.49 2.52
CA VAL A 136 2.28 -14.19 3.32
C VAL A 136 2.43 -12.67 3.49
N SER A 137 2.24 -11.90 2.42
CA SER A 137 2.32 -10.44 2.47
C SER A 137 1.28 -9.84 3.42
N LEU A 138 0.03 -10.31 3.38
CA LEU A 138 -1.01 -9.86 4.32
C LEU A 138 -0.70 -10.28 5.77
N SER A 139 -0.19 -11.49 5.99
CA SER A 139 0.20 -11.96 7.32
C SER A 139 1.33 -11.10 7.90
N LEU A 140 2.35 -10.79 7.10
CA LEU A 140 3.44 -9.90 7.50
C LEU A 140 2.96 -8.46 7.71
N SER A 141 1.99 -7.98 6.92
CA SER A 141 1.40 -6.66 7.13
C SER A 141 0.71 -6.53 8.49
N LEU A 142 0.04 -7.60 8.93
CA LEU A 142 -0.63 -7.66 10.21
C LEU A 142 0.38 -7.71 11.37
N ILE A 143 1.46 -8.50 11.22
CA ILE A 143 2.53 -8.53 12.22
C ILE A 143 3.14 -7.13 12.38
N SER A 144 3.49 -6.48 11.26
CA SER A 144 4.02 -5.11 11.25
C SER A 144 3.07 -4.14 11.96
N TYR A 145 1.77 -4.25 11.70
CA TYR A 145 0.77 -3.39 12.33
C TYR A 145 0.69 -3.61 13.85
N LEU A 146 0.60 -4.87 14.30
CA LEU A 146 0.48 -5.18 15.73
C LEU A 146 1.74 -4.80 16.51
N SER A 147 2.92 -4.82 15.88
CA SER A 147 4.17 -4.34 16.47
C SER A 147 4.15 -2.84 16.81
N ILE A 148 3.30 -2.05 16.15
CA ILE A 148 3.14 -0.61 16.43
C ILE A 148 2.62 -0.38 17.84
N GLY A 149 1.63 -1.16 18.28
CA GLY A 149 1.05 -1.05 19.62
C GLY A 149 2.10 -1.19 20.73
N TRP A 150 3.06 -2.09 20.51
CA TRP A 150 4.18 -2.31 21.42
C TRP A 150 5.20 -1.15 21.35
N LEU A 151 5.64 -0.79 20.14
CA LEU A 151 6.68 0.23 19.94
C LEU A 151 6.23 1.64 20.37
N ALA A 152 4.96 1.98 20.13
CA ALA A 152 4.38 3.27 20.46
C ALA A 152 3.63 3.27 21.81
N CYS A 153 3.67 2.17 22.57
CA CYS A 153 3.03 2.03 23.88
C CYS A 153 1.53 2.40 23.88
N LEU A 154 0.79 2.01 22.83
CA LEU A 154 -0.61 2.44 22.60
C LEU A 154 -1.63 1.76 23.54
N GLY A 155 -1.21 0.77 24.33
CA GLY A 155 -2.03 0.13 25.36
C GLY A 155 -3.21 -0.71 24.83
N ILE A 156 -4.11 -1.05 25.74
CA ILE A 156 -5.26 -1.93 25.49
C ILE A 156 -6.21 -1.40 24.38
N PRO A 157 -6.54 -0.09 24.30
CA PRO A 157 -7.45 0.41 23.26
C PRO A 157 -6.98 0.10 21.84
N PHE A 158 -5.67 0.17 21.56
CA PHE A 158 -5.11 -0.21 20.27
C PHE A 158 -5.33 -1.69 19.93
N TYR A 159 -5.08 -2.59 20.88
CA TYR A 159 -5.25 -4.02 20.63
C TYR A 159 -6.72 -4.42 20.49
N LEU A 160 -7.62 -3.78 21.24
CA LEU A 160 -9.07 -4.00 21.08
C LEU A 160 -9.59 -3.50 19.73
N SER A 161 -9.20 -2.28 19.33
CA SER A 161 -9.56 -1.73 18.03
C SER A 161 -8.92 -2.51 16.85
N SER A 162 -7.78 -3.16 17.09
CA SER A 162 -7.12 -4.02 16.09
C SER A 162 -7.93 -5.25 15.69
N ILE A 163 -8.99 -5.61 16.40
CA ILE A 163 -9.92 -6.69 15.99
C ILE A 163 -10.50 -6.43 14.60
N PHE A 164 -10.76 -5.17 14.23
CA PHE A 164 -11.28 -4.81 12.91
C PHE A 164 -10.30 -5.15 11.78
N PRO A 165 -9.05 -4.63 11.73
CA PRO A 165 -8.09 -4.98 10.70
C PRO A 165 -7.68 -6.45 10.74
N ILE A 166 -7.59 -7.08 11.91
CA ILE A 166 -7.36 -8.53 12.04
C ILE A 166 -8.44 -9.30 11.28
N PHE A 167 -9.71 -9.06 11.61
CA PHE A 167 -10.83 -9.74 10.96
C PHE A 167 -10.87 -9.49 9.45
N SER A 168 -10.65 -8.24 9.03
CA SER A 168 -10.66 -7.85 7.61
C SER A 168 -9.56 -8.55 6.80
N ILE A 169 -8.35 -8.64 7.37
CA ILE A 169 -7.21 -9.33 6.75
C ILE A 169 -7.47 -10.84 6.69
N PHE A 170 -7.92 -11.48 7.77
CA PHE A 170 -8.23 -12.92 7.77
C PHE A 170 -9.36 -13.26 6.79
N SER A 171 -10.43 -12.44 6.75
CA SER A 171 -11.52 -12.60 5.78
C SER A 171 -11.01 -12.48 4.34
N THR A 172 -10.08 -11.55 4.09
CA THR A 172 -9.45 -11.36 2.78
C THR A 172 -8.60 -12.57 2.37
N ILE A 173 -7.74 -13.06 3.27
CA ILE A 173 -6.94 -14.27 3.03
C ILE A 173 -7.85 -15.47 2.71
N HIS A 174 -8.91 -15.68 3.50
CA HIS A 174 -9.87 -16.75 3.24
C HIS A 174 -10.52 -16.62 1.85
N LYS A 175 -10.87 -15.39 1.44
CA LYS A 175 -11.43 -15.13 0.12
C LYS A 175 -10.42 -15.42 -1.00
N TYR A 176 -9.14 -15.09 -0.83
CA TYR A 176 -8.10 -15.37 -1.84
C TYR A 176 -8.00 -16.85 -2.18
N HIS A 177 -8.12 -17.75 -1.19
CA HIS A 177 -8.07 -19.19 -1.44
C HIS A 177 -9.25 -19.73 -2.27
N SER A 178 -10.36 -18.99 -2.34
CA SER A 178 -11.53 -19.32 -3.17
C SER A 178 -11.63 -18.47 -4.45
N VAL A 179 -10.66 -17.58 -4.70
CA VAL A 179 -10.71 -16.66 -5.84
C VAL A 179 -10.67 -17.43 -7.15
N ARG A 180 -11.52 -17.07 -8.11
CA ARG A 180 -11.42 -17.52 -9.50
C ARG A 180 -10.81 -16.41 -10.35
N LYS A 181 -10.35 -16.75 -11.55
CA LYS A 181 -9.72 -15.75 -12.42
C LYS A 181 -10.67 -14.58 -12.71
N GLU A 182 -11.90 -14.89 -13.11
CA GLU A 182 -12.97 -13.92 -13.40
C GLU A 182 -13.35 -13.03 -12.20
N ASP A 183 -13.10 -13.50 -10.98
CA ASP A 183 -13.45 -12.80 -9.74
C ASP A 183 -12.30 -11.96 -9.18
N ALA A 184 -11.09 -12.06 -9.76
CA ALA A 184 -9.86 -11.50 -9.20
C ALA A 184 -9.93 -9.97 -9.03
N TYR A 185 -10.45 -9.26 -10.03
CA TYR A 185 -10.69 -7.82 -9.96
C TYR A 185 -11.65 -7.44 -8.83
N SER A 186 -12.79 -8.12 -8.73
CA SER A 186 -13.78 -7.87 -7.67
C SER A 186 -13.21 -8.17 -6.29
N CYS A 187 -12.43 -9.25 -6.17
CA CYS A 187 -11.75 -9.63 -4.94
C CYS A 187 -10.73 -8.56 -4.52
N PHE A 188 -9.92 -8.06 -5.45
CA PHE A 188 -9.00 -6.94 -5.23
C PHE A 188 -9.73 -5.69 -4.74
N PHE A 189 -10.78 -5.26 -5.44
CA PHE A 189 -11.48 -4.01 -5.15
C PHE A 189 -12.11 -4.02 -3.75
N TRP A 190 -12.90 -5.06 -3.46
CA TRP A 190 -13.61 -5.16 -2.18
C TRP A 190 -12.67 -5.45 -1.00
N SER A 191 -11.54 -6.11 -1.23
CA SER A 191 -10.56 -6.34 -0.16
C SER A 191 -9.86 -5.05 0.23
N ASN A 192 -9.44 -4.23 -0.73
CA ASN A 192 -8.85 -2.91 -0.43
C ASN A 192 -9.82 -2.01 0.35
N ILE A 193 -11.08 -1.93 -0.08
CA ILE A 193 -12.09 -1.10 0.62
C ILE A 193 -12.31 -1.61 2.05
N ARG A 194 -12.56 -2.91 2.23
CA ARG A 194 -12.81 -3.48 3.57
C ARG A 194 -11.61 -3.31 4.49
N ILE A 195 -10.40 -3.50 3.99
CA ILE A 195 -9.18 -3.30 4.79
C ILE A 195 -9.05 -1.83 5.16
N ALA A 196 -9.15 -0.90 4.20
CA ALA A 196 -9.05 0.53 4.47
C ALA A 196 -10.07 1.02 5.52
N LEU A 197 -11.35 0.62 5.37
CA LEU A 197 -12.40 0.97 6.34
C LEU A 197 -12.13 0.36 7.72
N SER A 198 -11.58 -0.85 7.80
CA SER A 198 -11.25 -1.47 9.08
C SER A 198 -10.12 -0.73 9.83
N PHE A 199 -9.11 -0.24 9.11
CA PHE A 199 -8.06 0.61 9.68
C PHE A 199 -8.61 1.97 10.11
N LEU A 200 -9.47 2.59 9.29
CA LEU A 200 -10.12 3.84 9.64
C LEU A 200 -10.94 3.72 10.93
N SER A 201 -11.77 2.68 11.05
CA SER A 201 -12.53 2.40 12.27
C SER A 201 -11.62 2.22 13.48
N SER A 202 -10.51 1.49 13.32
CA SER A 202 -9.52 1.31 14.39
C SER A 202 -8.93 2.66 14.83
N MET A 203 -8.50 3.49 13.87
CA MET A 203 -7.93 4.81 14.14
C MET A 203 -8.93 5.76 14.82
N ILE A 204 -10.20 5.74 14.44
CA ILE A 204 -11.26 6.55 15.09
C ILE A 204 -11.45 6.12 16.55
N ILE A 205 -11.49 4.82 16.83
CA ILE A 205 -11.62 4.30 18.20
C ILE A 205 -10.42 4.69 19.05
N ILE A 206 -9.20 4.55 18.51
CA ILE A 206 -7.98 4.96 19.19
C ILE A 206 -8.03 6.46 19.51
N ALA A 207 -8.39 7.30 18.53
CA ALA A 207 -8.50 8.74 18.70
C ALA A 207 -9.56 9.14 19.75
N ALA A 208 -10.70 8.46 19.78
CA ALA A 208 -11.77 8.70 20.76
C ALA A 208 -11.45 8.21 22.17
N SER A 209 -10.49 7.30 22.33
CA SER A 209 -10.19 6.65 23.62
C SER A 209 -9.46 7.55 24.63
N ASN A 210 -9.10 8.79 24.28
CA ASN A 210 -8.49 9.80 25.18
C ASN A 210 -7.25 9.34 25.97
N TYR A 211 -6.58 8.24 25.62
CA TYR A 211 -5.33 7.79 26.26
C TYR A 211 -4.07 8.57 25.80
N PHE A 212 -4.24 9.74 25.18
CA PHE A 212 -3.16 10.59 24.64
C PHE A 212 -3.18 12.04 25.17
N PHE A 213 -3.57 12.22 26.43
CA PHE A 213 -3.16 13.36 27.25
C PHE A 213 -2.67 12.88 28.62
#